data_AF-A0A6D2LI31-F1
#
_entry.id   AF-A0A6D2LI31-F1
#
_cell.length_a   1.000
_cell.length_b   1.000
_cell.length_c   1.000
_cell.angle_alpha   90.00
_cell.angle_beta   90.00
_cell.angle_gamma   90.00
#
_symmetry.space_group_name_H-M   'P 1'
#
loop_
_entity.id
_entity.type
_entity.pdbx_description
1 polymer ?
#
loop_
_entity_poly.entity_id
_entity_poly.type
_entity_poly.pdbx_seq_one_letter_code
_entity_poly.pdbx_strand_id
1 'polypeptide(L)'
;MGKEYLKLVLLLLVLTHHVDSVTIIRSLPGFEGPLPFDLETGYIGVGEAEEVQLFYYFIKSESNPEEDPLLIYLTGGPGCSSLTGFFLENGPLAIKTDGYNGGIPSLVTTTYSWTKVASIIYIDQPVWTGFSYSRTPLVDIPSDTGVAKTVHEFLQKWLGKHPDFVSNPFYVCGNSYSGKVVPAIVQEISKGIFSF
;
A
#
# COMPACT_ATOMS: atom_id res chain seq x y z
N MET A 1 39.32 7.66 -25.82
CA MET A 1 37.98 7.12 -26.14
C MET A 1 37.21 6.61 -24.92
N GLY A 2 37.82 5.93 -23.94
CA GLY A 2 37.07 5.31 -22.82
C GLY A 2 36.48 6.24 -21.73
N LYS A 3 37.03 7.44 -21.50
CA LYS A 3 36.56 8.34 -20.44
C LYS A 3 35.19 8.97 -20.73
N GLU A 4 34.90 9.27 -21.99
CA GLU A 4 33.62 9.83 -22.42
C GLU A 4 32.50 8.78 -22.40
N TYR A 5 32.83 7.53 -22.75
CA TYR A 5 31.89 6.40 -22.62
C TYR A 5 31.52 6.12 -21.16
N LEU A 6 32.49 6.18 -20.24
CA LEU A 6 32.23 5.96 -18.80
C LEU A 6 31.31 7.06 -18.22
N LYS A 7 31.51 8.31 -18.62
CA LYS A 7 30.62 9.42 -18.25
C LYS A 7 29.22 9.26 -18.83
N LEU A 8 29.12 8.80 -20.07
CA LEU A 8 27.83 8.55 -20.73
C LEU A 8 27.07 7.41 -20.04
N VAL A 9 27.76 6.34 -19.65
CA VAL A 9 27.19 5.22 -18.88
C VAL A 9 26.75 5.66 -17.48
N LEU A 10 27.56 6.47 -16.78
CA LEU A 10 27.15 7.05 -15.49
C LEU A 10 25.93 7.98 -15.64
N LEU A 11 25.88 8.80 -16.69
CA LEU A 11 24.76 9.69 -16.97
C LEU A 11 23.49 8.90 -17.31
N LEU A 12 23.60 7.81 -18.07
CA LEU A 12 22.50 6.89 -18.38
C LEU A 12 21.98 6.16 -17.13
N LEU A 13 22.86 5.79 -16.19
CA LEU A 13 22.46 5.24 -14.88
C LEU A 13 21.76 6.26 -13.98
N VAL A 14 22.09 7.55 -14.09
CA VAL A 14 21.39 8.64 -13.37
C VAL A 14 20.06 9.00 -14.05
N LEU A 15 19.92 8.71 -15.35
CA LEU A 15 18.72 8.95 -16.16
C LEU A 15 17.73 7.77 -16.20
N THR A 16 17.98 6.68 -15.46
CA THR A 16 16.93 5.69 -15.22
C THR A 16 15.89 6.32 -14.30
N HIS A 17 14.92 7.01 -14.89
CA HIS A 17 13.73 7.43 -14.19
C HIS A 17 13.01 6.16 -13.68
N HIS A 18 13.03 5.94 -12.37
CA HIS A 18 11.99 5.13 -11.75
C HIS A 18 10.68 5.85 -12.05
N VAL A 19 9.86 5.24 -12.90
CA VAL A 19 8.49 5.71 -13.10
C VAL A 19 7.75 5.38 -11.82
N ASP A 20 7.62 6.36 -10.93
CA ASP A 20 6.79 6.24 -9.76
C ASP A 20 5.34 6.14 -10.20
N SER A 21 4.76 4.95 -10.06
CA SER A 21 3.34 4.74 -10.29
C SER A 21 2.56 5.20 -9.06
N VAL A 22 2.62 6.49 -8.74
CA VAL A 22 1.91 7.13 -7.62
C VAL A 22 0.87 8.10 -8.19
N THR A 23 -0.37 8.02 -7.71
CA THR A 23 -1.47 8.88 -8.14
C THR A 23 -2.24 9.41 -6.94
N ILE A 24 -2.34 10.74 -6.84
CA ILE A 24 -3.24 11.38 -5.88
C ILE A 24 -4.66 11.40 -6.46
N ILE A 25 -5.59 10.77 -5.75
CA ILE A 25 -6.99 10.66 -6.15
C ILE A 25 -7.76 11.82 -5.53
N ARG A 26 -8.32 12.69 -6.37
CA ARG A 26 -9.10 13.86 -5.93
C ARG A 26 -10.61 13.62 -5.95
N SER A 27 -11.06 12.60 -6.68
CA SER A 27 -12.48 12.27 -6.86
C SER A 27 -12.63 10.79 -7.17
N LEU A 28 -13.69 10.16 -6.65
CA LEU A 28 -14.05 8.78 -6.96
C LEU A 28 -15.44 8.72 -7.59
N PRO A 29 -15.66 7.86 -8.59
CA PRO A 29 -17.00 7.56 -9.06
C PRO A 29 -17.89 7.10 -7.89
N GLY A 30 -19.10 7.65 -7.80
CA GLY A 30 -20.02 7.37 -6.71
C GLY A 30 -19.90 8.30 -5.50
N PHE A 31 -18.83 9.09 -5.37
CA PHE A 31 -18.71 10.15 -4.36
C PHE A 31 -19.08 11.52 -4.95
N GLU A 32 -19.90 12.30 -4.25
CA GLU A 32 -20.30 13.62 -4.70
C GLU A 32 -19.25 14.67 -4.34
N GLY A 33 -18.61 15.26 -5.37
CA GLY A 33 -17.59 16.30 -5.19
C GLY A 33 -16.17 15.77 -4.96
N PRO A 34 -15.23 16.65 -4.55
CA PRO A 34 -13.87 16.24 -4.23
C PRO A 34 -13.82 15.43 -2.93
N LEU A 35 -12.87 14.49 -2.85
CA LEU A 35 -12.64 13.74 -1.62
C LEU A 35 -12.21 14.69 -0.48
N PRO A 36 -12.77 14.54 0.74
CA PRO A 36 -12.43 15.39 1.88
C PRO A 36 -11.17 14.91 2.64
N PHE A 37 -10.43 13.95 2.09
CA PHE A 37 -9.22 13.37 2.66
C PHE A 37 -8.21 13.10 1.54
N ASP A 38 -6.94 13.01 1.91
CA ASP A 38 -5.86 12.68 0.98
C ASP A 38 -5.85 11.17 0.71
N LEU A 39 -6.22 10.79 -0.51
CA LEU A 39 -6.09 9.42 -1.01
C LEU A 39 -5.00 9.37 -2.07
N GLU A 40 -4.01 8.52 -1.83
CA GLU A 40 -2.99 8.15 -2.79
C GLU A 40 -3.13 6.68 -3.15
N THR A 41 -2.92 6.34 -4.42
CA THR A 41 -2.77 4.95 -4.83
C THR A 41 -1.50 4.77 -5.64
N GLY A 42 -0.97 3.56 -5.61
CA GLY A 42 0.20 3.27 -6.42
C GLY A 42 0.71 1.86 -6.34
N TYR A 43 1.87 1.63 -6.95
CA TYR A 43 2.56 0.35 -6.93
C TYR A 43 3.94 0.47 -6.30
N ILE A 44 4.29 -0.52 -5.50
CA ILE A 44 5.66 -0.76 -5.05
C ILE A 44 6.11 -2.12 -5.59
N GLY A 45 7.22 -2.11 -6.33
CA GLY A 45 7.87 -3.31 -6.84
C GLY A 45 8.64 -4.03 -5.73
N VAL A 46 8.44 -5.34 -5.60
CA VAL A 46 9.13 -6.20 -4.63
C VAL A 46 9.74 -7.42 -5.34
N GLY A 47 10.82 -7.95 -4.76
CA GLY A 47 11.72 -8.91 -5.40
C GLY A 47 12.92 -8.25 -6.08
N GLU A 48 13.97 -9.03 -6.35
CA GLU A 48 15.26 -8.53 -6.86
C GLU A 48 15.11 -7.80 -8.20
N ALA A 49 14.24 -8.32 -9.07
CA ALA A 49 13.92 -7.72 -10.35
C ALA A 49 12.57 -6.99 -10.30
N GLU A 50 12.07 -6.65 -9.11
CA GLU A 50 10.74 -6.10 -8.85
C GLU A 50 9.63 -6.85 -9.61
N GLU A 51 9.77 -8.18 -9.67
CA GLU A 51 8.90 -9.06 -10.42
C GLU A 51 7.45 -8.98 -9.96
N VAL A 52 7.20 -8.63 -8.71
CA VAL A 52 5.87 -8.41 -8.15
C VAL A 52 5.63 -6.93 -7.95
N GLN A 53 4.47 -6.44 -8.38
CA GLN A 53 4.00 -5.08 -8.17
C GLN A 53 2.82 -5.10 -7.20
N LEU A 54 3.05 -4.68 -5.96
CA LEU A 54 2.00 -4.61 -4.94
C LEU A 54 1.29 -3.26 -5.01
N PHE A 55 -0.02 -3.30 -5.24
CA PHE A 55 -0.88 -2.13 -5.24
C PHE A 55 -1.24 -1.72 -3.81
N TYR A 56 -1.27 -0.41 -3.57
CA TYR A 56 -1.68 0.15 -2.29
C TYR A 56 -2.68 1.29 -2.45
N TYR A 57 -3.44 1.50 -1.37
CA TYR A 57 -4.28 2.66 -1.12
C TYR A 57 -3.76 3.29 0.17
N PHE A 58 -3.23 4.49 0.10
CA PHE A 58 -2.72 5.22 1.24
C PHE A 58 -3.64 6.40 1.55
N ILE A 59 -4.06 6.49 2.81
CA ILE A 59 -4.89 7.58 3.31
C ILE A 59 -4.17 8.21 4.48
N LYS A 60 -3.93 9.52 4.41
CA LYS A 60 -3.35 10.27 5.52
C LYS A 60 -4.35 10.41 6.66
N SER A 61 -3.84 10.49 7.88
CA SER A 61 -4.64 10.87 9.02
C SER A 61 -5.36 12.20 8.74
N GLU A 62 -6.65 12.23 9.06
CA GLU A 62 -7.48 13.45 9.00
C GLU A 62 -7.23 14.37 10.21
N SER A 63 -6.42 13.93 11.16
CA SER A 63 -6.03 14.62 12.40
C SER A 63 -4.68 15.34 12.19
N ASN A 64 -3.56 14.74 12.58
CA ASN A 64 -2.21 15.27 12.42
C ASN A 64 -1.32 14.19 11.79
N PRO A 65 -1.25 14.08 10.46
CA PRO A 65 -0.52 13.00 9.80
C PRO A 65 1.00 12.99 10.08
N GLU A 66 1.58 14.10 10.56
CA GLU A 66 3.00 14.17 10.93
C GLU A 66 3.29 13.48 12.28
N GLU A 67 2.30 13.39 13.17
CA GLU A 67 2.45 12.80 14.52
C GLU A 67 1.65 11.51 14.71
N ASP A 68 0.53 11.38 14.00
CA ASP A 68 -0.38 10.26 14.14
C ASP A 68 0.25 8.96 13.60
N PRO A 69 -0.13 7.79 14.15
CA PRO A 69 0.44 6.52 13.74
C PRO A 69 0.31 6.20 12.24
N LEU A 70 1.32 5.53 11.69
CA LEU A 70 1.26 4.88 10.38
C LEU A 70 0.89 3.41 10.55
N LEU A 71 -0.16 2.97 9.85
CA LEU A 71 -0.67 1.61 9.91
C LEU A 71 -0.54 0.94 8.54
N ILE A 72 -0.05 -0.30 8.50
CA ILE A 72 -0.38 -1.22 7.41
C ILE A 72 -1.68 -1.95 7.79
N TYR A 73 -2.65 -2.03 6.87
CA TYR A 73 -3.84 -2.85 7.02
C TYR A 73 -3.92 -3.94 5.95
N LEU A 74 -4.06 -5.20 6.39
CA LEU A 74 -4.13 -6.38 5.53
C LEU A 74 -5.45 -7.12 5.71
N THR A 75 -6.25 -7.21 4.64
CA THR A 75 -7.40 -8.14 4.62
C THR A 75 -6.90 -9.58 4.41
N GLY A 76 -7.58 -10.55 5.04
CA GLY A 76 -7.19 -11.96 5.03
C GLY A 76 -7.57 -12.73 3.76
N GLY A 77 -8.29 -13.85 3.93
CA GLY A 77 -8.63 -14.78 2.84
C GLY A 77 -7.99 -16.17 3.06
N PRO A 78 -6.80 -16.46 2.51
CA PRO A 78 -5.82 -15.54 1.90
C PRO A 78 -6.20 -15.06 0.48
N GLY A 79 -5.66 -13.90 0.07
CA GLY A 79 -5.85 -13.36 -1.29
C GLY A 79 -7.06 -12.44 -1.46
N CYS A 80 -7.70 -12.03 -0.37
CA CYS A 80 -8.77 -11.03 -0.42
C CYS A 80 -8.16 -9.62 -0.46
N SER A 81 -8.69 -8.76 -1.33
CA SER A 81 -8.22 -7.38 -1.46
C SER A 81 -8.49 -6.55 -0.19
N SER A 82 -7.51 -5.73 0.18
CA SER A 82 -7.62 -4.77 1.28
C SER A 82 -8.57 -3.62 0.98
N LEU A 83 -9.06 -3.52 -0.25
CA LEU A 83 -10.18 -2.68 -0.63
C LEU A 83 -11.47 -3.02 0.16
N THR A 84 -11.59 -4.26 0.64
CA THR A 84 -12.64 -4.67 1.58
C THR A 84 -12.56 -3.86 2.87
N GLY A 85 -11.38 -3.80 3.49
CA GLY A 85 -11.16 -2.99 4.69
C GLY A 85 -11.41 -1.50 4.46
N PHE A 86 -11.01 -1.00 3.29
CA PHE A 86 -11.21 0.40 2.90
C PHE A 86 -12.70 0.79 2.80
N PHE A 87 -13.54 -0.01 2.15
CA PHE A 87 -14.95 0.36 1.92
C PHE A 87 -15.95 -0.18 2.94
N LEU A 88 -15.63 -1.30 3.59
CA LEU A 88 -16.60 -2.08 4.37
C LEU A 88 -16.24 -2.18 5.86
N GLU A 89 -15.04 -1.76 6.26
CA GLU A 89 -14.59 -1.91 7.65
C GLU A 89 -14.16 -0.57 8.25
N ASN A 90 -12.94 -0.10 7.97
CA ASN A 90 -12.31 0.97 8.75
C ASN A 90 -11.79 2.16 7.91
N GLY A 91 -11.96 2.14 6.58
CA GLY A 91 -11.60 3.26 5.73
C GLY A 91 -12.58 4.45 5.83
N PRO A 92 -12.26 5.57 5.14
CA PRO A 92 -12.97 6.84 5.29
C PRO A 92 -14.31 6.90 4.54
N LEU A 93 -14.59 5.89 3.70
CA LEU A 93 -15.80 5.81 2.88
C LEU A 93 -16.60 4.55 3.19
N ALA A 94 -17.91 4.68 3.08
CA ALA A 94 -18.85 3.58 3.12
C ALA A 94 -19.67 3.52 1.83
N ILE A 95 -20.03 2.30 1.43
CA ILE A 95 -20.94 2.06 0.31
C ILE A 95 -22.38 2.23 0.80
N LYS A 96 -23.14 3.14 0.17
CA LYS A 96 -24.56 3.30 0.45
C LYS A 96 -25.34 2.21 -0.29
N THR A 97 -25.91 1.27 0.45
CA THR A 97 -26.65 0.11 -0.09
C THR A 97 -28.15 0.38 -0.25
N ASP A 98 -28.70 1.30 0.54
CA ASP A 98 -30.13 1.64 0.50
C ASP A 98 -30.55 2.18 -0.87
N GLY A 99 -31.52 1.50 -1.49
CA GLY A 99 -32.06 1.89 -2.80
C GLY A 99 -31.13 1.59 -3.98
N TYR A 100 -30.11 0.75 -3.81
CA TYR A 100 -29.24 0.34 -4.92
C TYR A 100 -30.05 -0.37 -6.01
N ASN A 101 -30.05 0.21 -7.21
CA ASN A 101 -30.82 -0.23 -8.37
C ASN A 101 -29.92 -0.74 -9.52
N GLY A 102 -28.65 -1.02 -9.23
CA GLY A 102 -27.62 -1.33 -10.23
C GLY A 102 -26.83 -0.09 -10.67
N GLY A 103 -25.57 -0.29 -11.09
CA GLY A 103 -24.69 0.79 -11.54
C GLY A 103 -23.54 1.09 -10.56
N ILE A 104 -22.99 2.30 -10.63
CA ILE A 104 -21.91 2.71 -9.72
C ILE A 104 -22.54 2.98 -8.34
N PRO A 105 -22.12 2.27 -7.28
CA PRO A 105 -22.68 2.49 -5.95
C PRO A 105 -22.34 3.90 -5.46
N SER A 106 -23.28 4.52 -4.72
CA SER A 106 -23.00 5.79 -4.06
C SER A 106 -22.08 5.58 -2.86
N LEU A 107 -21.12 6.48 -2.70
CA LEU A 107 -20.13 6.50 -1.62
C LEU A 107 -20.43 7.67 -0.70
N VAL A 108 -20.33 7.43 0.60
CA VAL A 108 -20.52 8.45 1.64
C VAL A 108 -19.38 8.39 2.64
N THR A 109 -19.05 9.52 3.27
CA THR A 109 -18.07 9.54 4.37
C THR A 109 -18.60 8.85 5.61
N THR A 110 -17.72 8.25 6.41
CA THR A 110 -18.05 7.69 7.72
C THR A 110 -17.34 8.41 8.86
N THR A 111 -18.00 8.52 10.01
CA THR A 111 -17.39 9.06 11.25
C THR A 111 -16.62 7.99 12.03
N TYR A 112 -16.73 6.72 11.64
CA TYR A 112 -16.13 5.58 12.33
C TYR A 112 -14.79 5.14 11.72
N SER A 113 -14.26 5.90 10.76
CA SER A 113 -13.00 5.54 10.12
C SER A 113 -11.84 5.62 11.09
N TRP A 114 -10.90 4.69 10.95
CA TRP A 114 -9.62 4.75 11.66
C TRP A 114 -8.73 5.88 11.14
N THR A 115 -8.97 6.40 9.93
CA THR A 115 -8.22 7.55 9.39
C THR A 115 -8.45 8.84 10.16
N LYS A 116 -9.42 8.87 11.08
CA LYS A 116 -9.62 10.00 12.01
C LYS A 116 -8.44 10.20 12.95
N VAL A 117 -7.61 9.19 13.18
CA VAL A 117 -6.50 9.22 14.16
C VAL A 117 -5.24 8.50 13.68
N ALA A 118 -5.17 8.10 12.41
CA ALA A 118 -4.06 7.33 11.87
C ALA A 118 -3.94 7.48 10.35
N SER A 119 -2.72 7.42 9.84
CA SER A 119 -2.48 7.24 8.40
C SER A 119 -2.44 5.75 8.09
N ILE A 120 -3.14 5.29 7.05
CA ILE A 120 -3.33 3.86 6.78
C ILE A 120 -2.93 3.51 5.34
N ILE A 121 -2.06 2.50 5.21
CA ILE A 121 -1.69 1.86 3.95
C ILE A 121 -2.44 0.53 3.86
N TYR A 122 -3.44 0.45 2.98
CA TYR A 122 -4.10 -0.79 2.60
C TYR A 122 -3.30 -1.44 1.48
N ILE A 123 -2.87 -2.68 1.66
CA ILE A 123 -2.03 -3.39 0.67
C ILE A 123 -2.81 -4.55 0.09
N ASP A 124 -2.90 -4.61 -1.24
CA ASP A 124 -3.37 -5.80 -1.93
C ASP A 124 -2.23 -6.82 -1.99
N GLN A 125 -2.25 -7.79 -1.08
CA GLN A 125 -1.23 -8.85 -0.99
C GLN A 125 -1.90 -10.19 -0.68
N PRO A 126 -1.30 -11.33 -1.11
CA PRO A 126 -0.07 -11.47 -1.91
C PRO A 126 -0.23 -11.06 -3.37
N VAL A 127 0.80 -11.28 -4.21
CA VAL A 127 0.70 -11.14 -5.68
C VAL A 127 -0.58 -11.78 -6.22
N TRP A 128 -1.20 -11.12 -7.21
CA TRP A 128 -2.52 -11.44 -7.79
C TRP A 128 -3.75 -11.09 -6.95
N THR A 129 -3.56 -10.55 -5.74
CA THR A 129 -4.67 -10.00 -4.96
C THR A 129 -5.06 -8.63 -5.50
N GLY A 130 -6.36 -8.37 -5.66
CA GLY A 130 -6.88 -7.05 -6.07
C GLY A 130 -6.22 -6.55 -7.35
N PHE A 131 -5.54 -5.40 -7.27
CA PHE A 131 -4.81 -4.82 -8.41
C PHE A 131 -3.32 -5.18 -8.47
N SER A 132 -2.81 -5.96 -7.52
CA SER A 132 -1.42 -6.42 -7.51
C SER A 132 -1.17 -7.49 -8.55
N TYR A 133 -0.01 -7.45 -9.19
CA TYR A 133 0.31 -8.35 -10.31
C TYR A 133 1.78 -8.73 -10.37
N SER A 134 2.09 -9.72 -11.20
CA SER A 134 3.46 -10.12 -11.52
C SER A 134 3.84 -9.64 -12.93
N ARG A 135 5.06 -9.12 -13.09
CA ARG A 135 5.67 -8.76 -14.38
C ARG A 135 6.26 -9.98 -15.10
N THR A 136 6.37 -11.11 -14.42
CA THR A 136 6.90 -12.37 -14.96
C THR A 136 5.89 -13.51 -14.80
N PRO A 137 5.79 -14.44 -15.77
CA PRO A 137 4.98 -15.64 -15.61
C PRO A 137 5.56 -16.62 -14.57
N LEU A 138 6.83 -16.46 -14.19
CA LEU A 138 7.57 -17.37 -13.30
C LEU A 138 7.68 -16.85 -11.87
N VAL A 139 6.59 -16.33 -11.29
CA VAL A 139 6.58 -15.93 -9.88
C VAL A 139 6.22 -17.13 -8.99
N ASP A 140 6.91 -17.24 -7.86
CA ASP A 140 6.65 -18.29 -6.88
C ASP A 140 5.24 -18.19 -6.30
N ILE A 141 4.69 -19.35 -5.93
CA ILE A 141 3.42 -19.42 -5.21
C ILE A 141 3.59 -18.74 -3.84
N PRO A 142 2.70 -17.80 -3.46
CA PRO A 142 2.78 -17.13 -2.17
C PRO A 142 2.77 -18.11 -0.99
N SER A 143 3.58 -17.80 0.02
CA SER A 143 3.61 -18.48 1.31
C SER A 143 3.59 -17.47 2.45
N ASP A 144 3.20 -17.86 3.66
CA ASP A 144 3.12 -16.96 4.81
C ASP A 144 4.46 -16.24 5.07
N THR A 145 5.58 -16.95 4.95
CA THR A 145 6.93 -16.38 5.09
C THR A 145 7.34 -15.51 3.90
N GLY A 146 6.93 -15.88 2.69
CA GLY A 146 7.13 -15.04 1.50
C GLY A 146 6.36 -13.72 1.59
N VAL A 147 5.12 -13.76 2.07
CA VAL A 147 4.32 -12.56 2.36
C VAL A 147 5.01 -11.68 3.39
N ALA A 148 5.52 -12.26 4.48
CA ALA A 148 6.23 -11.49 5.49
C ALA A 148 7.42 -10.70 4.92
N LYS A 149 8.24 -11.36 4.08
CA LYS A 149 9.38 -10.72 3.42
C LYS A 149 8.97 -9.64 2.42
N THR A 150 8.00 -9.94 1.57
CA THR A 150 7.55 -9.00 0.52
C THR A 150 6.85 -7.79 1.09
N VAL A 151 6.04 -7.92 2.16
CA VAL A 151 5.43 -6.77 2.86
C VAL A 151 6.49 -5.95 3.61
N HIS A 152 7.52 -6.59 4.18
CA HIS A 152 8.64 -5.87 4.78
C HIS A 152 9.42 -5.06 3.72
N GLU A 153 9.75 -5.67 2.58
CA GLU A 153 10.41 -4.98 1.46
C GLU A 153 9.54 -3.84 0.90
N PHE A 154 8.24 -4.08 0.75
CA PHE A 154 7.26 -3.06 0.41
C PHE A 154 7.37 -1.86 1.35
N LEU A 155 7.36 -2.09 2.67
CA LEU A 155 7.40 -1.03 3.66
C LEU A 155 8.71 -0.22 3.57
N GLN A 156 9.85 -0.89 3.44
CA GLN A 156 11.15 -0.22 3.29
C GLN A 156 11.18 0.68 2.05
N LYS A 157 10.74 0.16 0.90
CA LYS A 157 10.68 0.94 -0.35
C LYS A 157 9.66 2.06 -0.28
N TRP A 158 8.50 1.82 0.32
CA TRP A 158 7.45 2.82 0.48
C TRP A 158 7.91 3.98 1.39
N LEU A 159 8.56 3.69 2.53
CA LEU A 159 9.14 4.71 3.41
C LEU A 159 10.29 5.47 2.74
N GLY A 160 11.06 4.83 1.85
CA GLY A 160 12.05 5.51 1.02
C GLY A 160 11.46 6.58 0.09
N LYS A 161 10.20 6.41 -0.33
CA LYS A 161 9.44 7.39 -1.11
C LYS A 161 8.63 8.37 -0.24
N HIS A 162 8.39 8.02 1.02
CA HIS A 162 7.59 8.78 1.98
C HIS A 162 8.37 9.03 3.28
N PRO A 163 9.50 9.77 3.21
CA PRO A 163 10.41 9.93 4.34
C PRO A 163 9.76 10.61 5.54
N ASP A 164 8.72 11.42 5.33
CA ASP A 164 7.99 12.13 6.39
C ASP A 164 7.30 11.17 7.38
N PHE A 165 7.05 9.91 6.99
CA PHE A 165 6.40 8.92 7.85
C PHE A 165 7.37 8.03 8.65
N VAL A 166 8.69 8.18 8.46
CA VAL A 166 9.70 7.32 9.10
C VAL A 166 9.69 7.44 10.62
N SER A 167 9.35 8.63 11.16
CA SER A 167 9.30 8.88 12.60
C SER A 167 7.97 8.51 13.26
N ASN A 168 6.92 8.22 12.48
CA ASN A 168 5.59 7.98 13.03
C ASN A 168 5.57 6.65 13.82
N PRO A 169 4.78 6.56 14.91
CA PRO A 169 4.49 5.28 15.53
C PRO A 169 3.93 4.30 14.50
N PHE A 170 4.53 3.12 14.38
CA PHE A 170 4.19 2.18 13.31
C PHE A 170 3.48 0.93 13.83
N TYR A 171 2.40 0.52 13.16
CA TYR A 171 1.63 -0.67 13.49
C TYR A 171 1.29 -1.49 12.24
N VAL A 172 1.21 -2.81 12.41
CA VAL A 172 0.70 -3.72 11.38
C VAL A 172 -0.61 -4.34 11.89
N CYS A 173 -1.67 -4.17 11.11
CA CYS A 173 -3.02 -4.60 11.44
C CYS A 173 -3.61 -5.46 10.32
N GLY A 174 -4.64 -6.24 10.65
CA GLY A 174 -5.39 -6.99 9.65
C GLY A 174 -6.49 -7.84 10.27
N ASN A 175 -7.30 -8.45 9.41
CA ASN A 175 -8.42 -9.32 9.81
C ASN A 175 -8.23 -10.76 9.26
N SER A 176 -8.98 -11.71 9.82
CA SER A 176 -9.08 -13.08 9.29
C SER A 176 -7.71 -13.76 9.14
N TYR A 177 -7.37 -14.33 7.97
CA TYR A 177 -6.10 -14.99 7.69
C TYR A 177 -4.87 -14.09 7.97
N SER A 178 -5.04 -12.77 7.95
CA SER A 178 -3.97 -11.83 8.35
C SER A 178 -3.49 -12.06 9.79
N GLY A 179 -4.29 -12.70 10.64
CA GLY A 179 -3.85 -13.14 11.97
C GLY A 179 -2.64 -14.10 11.95
N LYS A 180 -2.36 -14.76 10.83
CA LYS A 180 -1.13 -15.56 10.63
C LYS A 180 0.04 -14.73 10.13
N VAL A 181 -0.18 -13.91 9.09
CA VAL A 181 0.91 -13.19 8.43
C VAL A 181 1.32 -11.92 9.18
N VAL A 182 0.42 -11.25 9.91
CA VAL A 182 0.75 -10.04 10.68
C VAL A 182 1.85 -10.31 11.72
N PRO A 183 1.78 -11.35 12.58
CA PRO A 183 2.89 -11.68 13.48
C PRO A 183 4.20 -12.00 12.75
N ALA A 184 4.12 -12.67 11.60
CA ALA A 184 5.30 -12.98 10.80
C ALA A 184 5.95 -11.72 10.20
N ILE A 185 5.15 -10.79 9.69
CA ILE A 185 5.58 -9.48 9.18
C ILE A 185 6.25 -8.68 10.30
N VAL A 186 5.61 -8.56 11.46
CA VAL A 186 6.17 -7.81 12.60
C VAL A 186 7.49 -8.43 13.06
N GLN A 187 7.60 -9.76 13.06
CA GLN A 187 8.86 -10.43 13.35
C GLN A 187 9.93 -10.13 12.30
N GLU A 188 9.59 -10.13 11.01
CA GLU A 188 10.52 -9.80 9.93
C GLU A 188 11.03 -8.35 10.04
N ILE A 189 10.14 -7.39 10.29
CA ILE A 189 10.48 -5.98 10.54
C ILE A 189 11.40 -5.86 11.75
N SER A 190 11.06 -6.52 12.86
CA SER A 190 11.87 -6.47 14.09
C SER A 190 13.31 -6.97 13.88
N LYS A 191 13.50 -7.98 13.01
CA LYS A 191 14.84 -8.47 12.63
C LYS A 191 15.56 -7.51 11.68
N GLY A 192 14.82 -6.83 10.79
CA GLY A 192 15.35 -5.87 9.82
C GLY A 192 15.82 -4.53 10.40
N ILE A 193 15.35 -4.15 11.60
CA ILE A 193 15.73 -2.89 12.28
C ILE A 193 17.25 -2.80 12.57
N PHE A 194 18.00 -3.90 12.53
CA PHE A 194 19.47 -3.88 12.63
C PHE A 194 20.20 -3.44 11.34
N SER A 195 19.49 -2.90 10.33
CA SER A 195 20.06 -2.65 8.99
C SER A 195 19.76 -1.27 8.37
N PHE A 196 19.31 -0.29 9.16
CA PHE A 196 19.19 1.11 8.70
C PHE A 196 20.46 1.91 8.98
#